data_AF-A0A7H8SB41-F1
#
_entry.id   AF-A0A7H8SB41-F1
#
_cell.length_a   1.000
_cell.length_b   1.000
_cell.length_c   1.000
_cell.angle_alpha   90.00
_cell.angle_beta   90.00
_cell.angle_gamma   90.00
#
_symmetry.space_group_name_H-M   'P 1'
#
loop_
_entity.id
_entity.type
_entity.pdbx_description
1 polymer ?
#
loop_
_entity_poly.entity_id
_entity_poly.type
_entity_poly.pdbx_seq_one_letter_code
_entity_poly.pdbx_strand_id
1 'polypeptide(L)'
;MLGWLFASLVILLFLSIPAYAFIRTVRSFIGRKKDRNAKAGSVKSKTLDVYYSIFIYCLCLIGLEINKSGLEAGEPLRIFEMTGDKANGYASLANEHMLTVVVFVTLGVVSFWVISLTQSGLSPIIYVGLSTIIILNVLFAAAYLTHTSFSHDGQLFPVFLLQVSFLSLTFLYIARLKDSLDEFLKNQQEKEITYSNKLLLFFFRVTQHYQKMPRLWAITLFPVLIIIQLILVLFGQRPDSFIRVFLETSSFNYSVIPAPKPEIVKGDGHYLCTVSARGHKKLVKPVRSGIRKESRITVNRQLLIANAFENIMEQYIPKSHKIIRTFYDNYGYPISKHINSKWKADAVYFLMKPVELFFLLVLYTVDRKPENRIHMQYSELRTGTRF
;
A
#
# COMPACT_ATOMS: atom_id res chain seq x y z
N MET A 1 -1.08 23.28 -10.69
CA MET A 1 -0.32 22.50 -11.69
C MET A 1 0.63 21.48 -11.05
N LEU A 2 1.47 21.89 -10.08
CA LEU A 2 2.46 21.01 -9.43
C LEU A 2 1.87 19.79 -8.68
N GLY A 3 0.75 19.97 -7.96
CA GLY A 3 0.08 18.86 -7.25
C GLY A 3 -0.59 17.83 -8.17
N TRP A 4 -1.08 18.27 -9.33
CA TRP A 4 -1.63 17.37 -10.36
C TRP A 4 -0.53 16.57 -11.05
N LEU A 5 0.61 17.20 -11.33
CA LEU A 5 1.80 16.53 -11.84
C LEU A 5 2.38 15.52 -10.83
N PHE A 6 2.42 15.88 -9.55
CA PHE A 6 2.88 14.97 -8.50
C PHE A 6 1.94 13.77 -8.34
N ALA A 7 0.62 14.00 -8.29
CA ALA A 7 -0.36 12.91 -8.18
C ALA A 7 -0.35 12.00 -9.43
N SER A 8 -0.24 12.55 -10.63
CA SER A 8 -0.17 11.76 -11.86
C SER A 8 1.12 10.93 -11.93
N LEU A 9 2.24 11.48 -11.47
CA LEU A 9 3.53 10.79 -11.44
C LEU A 9 3.55 9.65 -10.41
N VAL A 10 2.91 9.85 -9.25
CA VAL A 10 2.69 8.80 -8.25
C VAL A 10 1.80 7.69 -8.81
N ILE A 11 0.66 8.02 -9.43
CA ILE A 11 -0.24 7.04 -10.05
C ILE A 11 0.49 6.24 -11.15
N LEU A 12 1.28 6.92 -11.97
CA LEU A 12 2.05 6.29 -13.04
C LEU A 12 3.11 5.34 -12.48
N LEU A 13 3.77 5.69 -11.38
CA LEU A 13 4.69 4.80 -10.67
C LEU A 13 3.94 3.55 -10.15
N PHE A 14 2.81 3.73 -9.46
CA PHE A 14 2.01 2.63 -8.92
C PHE A 14 1.46 1.66 -9.98
N LEU A 15 1.21 2.13 -11.19
CA LEU A 15 0.79 1.28 -12.32
C LEU A 15 1.98 0.63 -13.04
N SER A 16 3.08 1.37 -13.19
CA SER A 16 4.25 0.91 -13.95
C SER A 16 4.97 -0.28 -13.30
N ILE A 17 5.02 -0.32 -11.96
CA ILE A 17 5.71 -1.36 -11.18
C ILE A 17 5.06 -2.75 -11.35
N PRO A 18 3.76 -2.95 -11.02
CA PRO A 18 3.14 -4.25 -11.19
C PRO A 18 3.07 -4.64 -12.67
N ALA A 19 2.91 -3.68 -13.58
CA ALA A 19 2.96 -3.93 -15.02
C ALA A 19 4.34 -4.44 -15.47
N TYR A 20 5.44 -3.80 -15.04
CA TYR A 20 6.80 -4.25 -15.32
C TYR A 20 7.01 -5.68 -14.79
N ALA A 21 6.69 -5.91 -13.51
CA ALA A 21 6.89 -7.21 -12.87
C ALA A 21 6.08 -8.32 -13.57
N PHE A 22 4.82 -8.05 -13.93
CA PHE A 22 3.98 -8.98 -14.67
C PHE A 22 4.56 -9.28 -16.06
N ILE A 23 4.90 -8.26 -16.85
CA ILE A 23 5.51 -8.42 -18.19
C ILE A 23 6.83 -9.21 -18.07
N ARG A 24 7.63 -8.93 -17.04
CA ARG A 24 8.89 -9.62 -16.77
C ARG A 24 8.69 -11.10 -16.50
N THR A 25 7.64 -11.46 -15.75
CA THR A 25 7.23 -12.84 -15.48
C THR A 25 6.82 -13.54 -16.76
N VAL A 26 5.91 -12.94 -17.53
CA VAL A 26 5.47 -13.49 -18.83
C VAL A 26 6.64 -13.72 -19.77
N ARG A 27 7.54 -12.72 -19.90
CA ARG A 27 8.76 -12.84 -20.72
C ARG A 27 9.68 -13.95 -20.26
N SER A 28 9.81 -14.16 -18.94
CA SER A 28 10.61 -15.29 -18.45
C SER A 28 10.05 -16.60 -18.99
N PHE A 29 8.74 -16.83 -19.04
CA PHE A 29 8.18 -18.08 -19.56
C PHE A 29 8.22 -18.21 -21.09
N ILE A 30 8.05 -17.12 -21.83
CA ILE A 30 7.95 -17.13 -23.31
C ILE A 30 9.33 -17.11 -24.00
N GLY A 31 10.35 -16.51 -23.38
CA GLY A 31 11.63 -16.22 -24.02
C GLY A 31 12.54 -17.44 -24.26
N ARG A 32 12.35 -18.15 -25.38
CA ARG A 32 13.36 -19.03 -25.98
C ARG A 32 13.49 -18.76 -27.49
N LYS A 33 14.33 -17.77 -27.86
CA LYS A 33 15.14 -17.84 -29.08
C LYS A 33 16.48 -17.13 -28.83
N LYS A 34 17.52 -17.97 -28.78
CA LYS A 34 18.93 -17.64 -28.54
C LYS A 34 19.41 -16.68 -29.62
N ASP A 35 20.05 -15.58 -29.22
CA ASP A 35 20.99 -14.89 -30.09
C ASP A 35 22.20 -14.39 -29.29
N ARG A 36 23.37 -14.21 -29.92
CA ARG A 36 24.64 -13.88 -29.22
C ARG A 36 24.60 -12.50 -28.52
N ASN A 37 23.69 -11.60 -28.92
CA ASN A 37 23.38 -10.35 -28.22
C ASN A 37 22.56 -10.54 -26.92
N ALA A 38 22.12 -11.76 -26.60
CA ALA A 38 21.28 -12.05 -25.44
C ALA A 38 22.00 -11.96 -24.09
N LYS A 39 23.35 -12.10 -24.04
CA LYS A 39 24.09 -11.93 -22.77
C LYS A 39 24.01 -10.50 -22.26
N ALA A 40 24.19 -9.50 -23.13
CA ALA A 40 24.07 -8.09 -22.75
C ALA A 40 22.61 -7.72 -22.38
N GLY A 41 21.63 -8.24 -23.11
CA GLY A 41 20.21 -8.08 -22.78
C GLY A 41 19.81 -8.71 -21.43
N SER A 42 20.37 -9.88 -21.11
CA SER A 42 20.14 -10.59 -19.84
C SER A 42 20.77 -9.88 -18.65
N VAL A 43 21.97 -9.31 -18.80
CA VAL A 43 22.59 -8.49 -17.75
C VAL A 43 21.74 -7.24 -17.50
N LYS A 44 21.32 -6.55 -18.57
CA LYS A 44 20.48 -5.35 -18.46
C LYS A 44 19.15 -5.64 -17.74
N SER A 45 18.48 -6.75 -18.07
CA SER A 45 17.24 -7.14 -17.37
C SER A 45 17.48 -7.50 -15.91
N LYS A 46 18.57 -8.23 -15.58
CA LYS A 46 18.93 -8.55 -14.18
C LYS A 46 19.16 -7.27 -13.36
N THR A 47 19.88 -6.28 -13.89
CA THR A 47 20.04 -4.98 -13.22
C THR A 47 18.72 -4.23 -13.05
N LEU A 48 17.86 -4.20 -14.06
CA LEU A 48 16.55 -3.57 -13.96
C LEU A 48 15.69 -4.24 -12.90
N ASP A 49 15.66 -5.57 -12.86
CA ASP A 49 14.94 -6.35 -11.86
C ASP A 49 15.37 -5.97 -10.43
N VAL A 50 16.69 -5.78 -10.20
CA VAL A 50 17.23 -5.32 -8.92
C VAL A 50 16.76 -3.90 -8.60
N TYR A 51 16.85 -2.94 -9.53
CA TYR A 51 16.38 -1.57 -9.29
C TYR A 51 14.88 -1.51 -8.96
N TYR A 52 14.03 -2.22 -9.71
CA TYR A 52 12.60 -2.29 -9.41
C TYR A 52 12.36 -2.95 -8.06
N SER A 53 13.08 -4.03 -7.72
CA SER A 53 12.92 -4.69 -6.41
C SER A 53 13.30 -3.79 -5.23
N ILE A 54 14.33 -2.95 -5.35
CA ILE A 54 14.69 -1.97 -4.32
C ILE A 54 13.53 -1.00 -4.11
N PHE A 55 12.97 -0.45 -5.19
CA PHE A 55 11.85 0.48 -5.10
C PHE A 55 10.60 -0.16 -4.50
N ILE A 56 10.25 -1.37 -4.95
CA ILE A 56 9.12 -2.13 -4.40
C ILE A 56 9.34 -2.44 -2.91
N TYR A 57 10.56 -2.82 -2.53
CA TYR A 57 10.89 -3.11 -1.14
C TYR A 57 10.76 -1.85 -0.26
N CYS A 58 11.20 -0.68 -0.72
CA CYS A 58 10.96 0.58 -0.02
C CYS A 58 9.46 0.87 0.14
N LEU A 59 8.65 0.68 -0.92
CA LEU A 59 7.20 0.84 -0.83
C LEU A 59 6.57 -0.15 0.16
N CYS A 60 7.05 -1.40 0.18
CA CYS A 60 6.61 -2.41 1.13
C CYS A 60 6.91 -1.99 2.57
N LEU A 61 8.14 -1.56 2.87
CA LEU A 61 8.52 -1.09 4.20
C LEU A 61 7.71 0.14 4.64
N ILE A 62 7.46 1.09 3.73
CA ILE A 62 6.58 2.23 4.00
C ILE A 62 5.15 1.76 4.30
N GLY A 63 4.65 0.78 3.53
CA GLY A 63 3.35 0.17 3.78
C GLY A 63 3.25 -0.52 5.15
N LEU A 64 4.27 -1.26 5.54
CA LEU A 64 4.35 -1.92 6.85
C LEU A 64 4.43 -0.88 7.99
N GLU A 65 5.14 0.22 7.79
CA GLU A 65 5.24 1.29 8.79
C GLU A 65 3.91 2.04 8.94
N ILE A 66 3.24 2.38 7.84
CA ILE A 66 1.92 3.03 7.88
C ILE A 66 0.87 2.07 8.45
N ASN A 67 0.98 0.76 8.20
CA ASN A 67 0.09 -0.24 8.79
C ASN A 67 0.08 -0.17 10.32
N LYS A 68 1.20 0.18 10.97
CA LYS A 68 1.25 0.37 12.44
C LYS A 68 0.36 1.49 12.95
N SER A 69 0.01 2.45 12.09
CA SER A 69 -0.97 3.51 12.41
C SER A 69 -2.43 3.06 12.25
N GLY A 70 -2.65 1.82 11.79
CA GLY A 70 -3.93 1.12 11.79
C GLY A 70 -4.48 0.92 13.19
N LEU A 71 -5.80 0.84 13.28
CA LEU A 71 -6.48 0.48 14.52
C LEU A 71 -6.11 -0.96 14.90
N GLU A 72 -5.87 -1.21 16.18
CA GLU A 72 -5.56 -2.55 16.67
C GLU A 72 -6.80 -3.43 16.66
N ALA A 73 -6.58 -4.75 16.61
CA ALA A 73 -7.66 -5.72 16.57
C ALA A 73 -8.50 -5.65 17.86
N GLY A 74 -9.82 -5.70 17.73
CA GLY A 74 -10.74 -5.64 18.86
C GLY A 74 -10.99 -4.23 19.43
N GLU A 75 -10.35 -3.19 18.90
CA GLU A 75 -10.72 -1.80 19.21
C GLU A 75 -11.93 -1.35 18.38
N PRO A 76 -12.79 -0.45 18.89
CA PRO A 76 -13.96 0.00 18.14
C PRO A 76 -13.59 0.93 16.99
N LEU A 77 -14.11 0.59 15.80
CA LEU A 77 -14.13 1.52 14.67
C LEU A 77 -14.89 2.79 15.05
N ARG A 78 -14.44 3.91 14.52
CA ARG A 78 -15.12 5.19 14.68
C ARG A 78 -15.86 5.52 13.40
N ILE A 79 -17.14 5.85 13.49
CA ILE A 79 -17.98 6.19 12.34
C ILE A 79 -18.55 7.59 12.54
N PHE A 80 -18.51 8.41 11.49
CA PHE A 80 -19.09 9.75 11.54
C PHE A 80 -20.63 9.68 11.55
N GLU A 81 -21.24 10.33 12.54
CA GLU A 81 -22.69 10.37 12.76
C GLU A 81 -23.48 10.80 11.53
N MET A 82 -22.99 11.82 10.80
CA MET A 82 -23.77 12.46 9.73
C MET A 82 -23.61 11.80 8.35
N THR A 83 -22.63 10.92 8.17
CA THR A 83 -22.36 10.31 6.86
C THR A 83 -22.24 8.80 6.89
N GLY A 84 -22.06 8.19 8.06
CA GLY A 84 -21.79 6.76 8.17
C GLY A 84 -20.39 6.37 7.70
N ASP A 85 -19.51 7.34 7.40
CA ASP A 85 -18.16 7.04 6.95
C ASP A 85 -17.24 6.66 8.11
N LYS A 86 -16.40 5.65 7.89
CA LYS A 86 -15.40 5.21 8.86
C LYS A 86 -14.31 6.27 9.05
N ALA A 87 -14.09 6.75 10.26
CA ALA A 87 -13.04 7.70 10.63
C ALA A 87 -11.66 7.04 10.83
N ASN A 88 -11.61 5.72 10.96
CA ASN A 88 -10.39 4.92 11.05
C ASN A 88 -10.62 3.56 10.36
N GLY A 89 -9.59 2.72 10.30
CA GLY A 89 -9.67 1.36 9.80
C GLY A 89 -8.63 0.49 10.49
N TYR A 90 -8.82 -0.82 10.44
CA TYR A 90 -7.92 -1.78 11.07
C TYR A 90 -6.60 -1.91 10.31
N ALA A 91 -5.52 -2.19 11.06
CA ALA A 91 -4.27 -2.70 10.51
C ALA A 91 -4.50 -4.07 9.86
N SER A 92 -3.92 -4.32 8.67
CA SER A 92 -4.06 -5.61 7.95
C SER A 92 -3.11 -6.69 8.42
N LEU A 93 -2.16 -6.35 9.26
CA LEU A 93 -1.23 -7.26 9.92
C LEU A 93 -1.11 -6.81 11.38
N ALA A 94 -1.10 -7.77 12.30
CA ALA A 94 -0.96 -7.48 13.72
C ALA A 94 0.40 -6.84 14.02
N ASN A 95 0.38 -5.73 14.77
CA ASN A 95 1.58 -4.92 15.02
C ASN A 95 2.61 -5.64 15.89
N GLU A 96 2.17 -6.50 16.81
CA GLU A 96 3.05 -7.27 17.71
C GLU A 96 4.04 -8.17 16.95
N HIS A 97 3.61 -8.72 15.80
CA HIS A 97 4.40 -9.66 15.00
C HIS A 97 5.08 -9.01 13.79
N MET A 98 5.07 -7.67 13.72
CA MET A 98 5.56 -6.92 12.56
C MET A 98 7.05 -7.14 12.29
N LEU A 99 7.85 -7.32 13.34
CA LEU A 99 9.28 -7.61 13.21
C LEU A 99 9.53 -8.90 12.42
N THR A 100 8.75 -9.95 12.69
CA THR A 100 8.81 -11.22 11.96
C THR A 100 8.56 -11.01 10.47
N VAL A 101 7.55 -10.20 10.11
CA VAL A 101 7.24 -9.89 8.70
C VAL A 101 8.36 -9.11 8.03
N VAL A 102 8.87 -8.06 8.69
CA VAL A 102 9.96 -7.24 8.15
C VAL A 102 11.17 -8.11 7.86
N VAL A 103 11.67 -8.88 8.84
CA VAL A 103 12.83 -9.77 8.69
C VAL A 103 12.61 -10.80 7.58
N PHE A 104 11.41 -11.35 7.48
CA PHE A 104 11.11 -12.35 6.46
C PHE A 104 11.11 -11.79 5.04
N VAL A 105 10.51 -10.61 4.86
CA VAL A 105 10.50 -9.88 3.58
C VAL A 105 11.92 -9.43 3.22
N THR A 106 12.71 -8.95 4.19
CA THR A 106 14.10 -8.55 3.94
C THR A 106 14.93 -9.74 3.45
N LEU A 107 14.79 -10.92 4.09
CA LEU A 107 15.47 -12.14 3.67
C LEU A 107 15.08 -12.57 2.25
N GLY A 108 13.80 -12.41 1.88
CA GLY A 108 13.32 -12.65 0.51
C GLY A 108 14.01 -11.75 -0.52
N VAL A 109 14.05 -10.44 -0.25
CA VAL A 109 14.63 -9.45 -1.16
C VAL A 109 16.15 -9.62 -1.27
N VAL A 110 16.84 -9.87 -0.15
CA VAL A 110 18.27 -10.16 -0.14
C VAL A 110 18.57 -11.44 -0.92
N SER A 111 17.78 -12.50 -0.73
CA SER A 111 17.93 -13.75 -1.49
C SER A 111 17.77 -13.51 -2.99
N PHE A 112 16.77 -12.71 -3.37
CA PHE A 112 16.56 -12.30 -4.74
C PHE A 112 17.75 -11.52 -5.32
N TRP A 113 18.33 -10.57 -4.58
CA TRP A 113 19.52 -9.83 -5.03
C TRP A 113 20.73 -10.73 -5.19
N VAL A 114 21.01 -11.61 -4.21
CA VAL A 114 22.15 -12.53 -4.28
C VAL A 114 22.04 -13.43 -5.51
N ILE A 115 20.85 -14.01 -5.77
CA ILE A 115 20.64 -14.82 -6.99
C ILE A 115 20.76 -13.95 -8.24
N SER A 116 20.29 -12.71 -8.24
CA SER A 116 20.30 -11.82 -9.42
C SER A 116 21.68 -11.29 -9.79
N LEU A 117 22.52 -10.99 -8.79
CA LEU A 117 23.83 -10.37 -8.98
C LEU A 117 24.95 -11.41 -9.19
N THR A 118 24.75 -12.66 -8.77
CA THR A 118 25.77 -13.70 -8.93
C THR A 118 25.87 -14.16 -10.38
N GLN A 119 27.02 -13.92 -11.02
CA GLN A 119 27.30 -14.32 -12.41
C GLN A 119 28.02 -15.67 -12.52
N SER A 120 28.74 -16.11 -11.47
CA SER A 120 29.63 -17.28 -11.48
C SER A 120 28.97 -18.60 -11.08
N GLY A 121 27.64 -18.63 -10.97
CA GLY A 121 26.90 -19.78 -10.42
C GLY A 121 27.05 -19.90 -8.90
N LEU A 122 25.94 -20.08 -8.21
CA LEU A 122 25.92 -20.31 -6.77
C LEU A 122 26.24 -21.78 -6.45
N SER A 123 26.80 -22.05 -5.26
CA SER A 123 26.90 -23.42 -4.78
C SER A 123 25.49 -24.03 -4.66
N PRO A 124 25.30 -25.34 -4.92
CA PRO A 124 23.96 -25.94 -4.93
C PRO A 124 23.18 -25.74 -3.62
N ILE A 125 23.86 -25.81 -2.47
CA ILE A 125 23.23 -25.62 -1.16
C ILE A 125 22.75 -24.18 -0.99
N ILE A 126 23.59 -23.20 -1.32
CA ILE A 126 23.22 -21.78 -1.23
C ILE A 126 22.07 -21.47 -2.20
N TYR A 127 22.14 -21.99 -3.44
CA TYR A 127 21.08 -21.81 -4.42
C TYR A 127 19.73 -22.35 -3.93
N VAL A 128 19.71 -23.57 -3.40
CA VAL A 128 18.49 -24.20 -2.89
C VAL A 128 17.96 -23.42 -1.69
N GLY A 129 18.82 -23.06 -0.72
CA GLY A 129 18.41 -22.28 0.45
C GLY A 129 17.80 -20.92 0.08
N LEU A 130 18.46 -20.14 -0.76
CA LEU A 130 17.95 -18.84 -1.21
C LEU A 130 16.66 -18.97 -2.03
N SER A 131 16.57 -19.99 -2.90
CA SER A 131 15.35 -20.26 -3.67
C SER A 131 14.18 -20.63 -2.76
N THR A 132 14.44 -21.43 -1.72
CA THR A 132 13.44 -21.80 -0.71
C THR A 132 12.95 -20.57 0.07
N ILE A 133 13.83 -19.65 0.46
CA ILE A 133 13.45 -18.38 1.12
C ILE A 133 12.55 -17.52 0.20
N ILE A 134 12.88 -17.45 -1.10
CA ILE A 134 12.06 -16.73 -2.08
C ILE A 134 10.68 -17.38 -2.23
N ILE A 135 10.60 -18.72 -2.32
CA ILE A 135 9.34 -19.46 -2.41
C ILE A 135 8.48 -19.23 -1.16
N LEU A 136 9.09 -19.27 0.02
CA LEU A 136 8.44 -18.96 1.30
C LEU A 136 7.84 -17.55 1.31
N ASN A 137 8.54 -16.57 0.74
CA ASN A 137 8.02 -15.20 0.56
C ASN A 137 6.87 -15.11 -0.44
N VAL A 138 6.90 -15.89 -1.54
CA VAL A 138 5.77 -15.99 -2.48
C VAL A 138 4.52 -16.54 -1.78
N LEU A 139 4.68 -17.57 -0.94
CA LEU A 139 3.57 -18.13 -0.17
C LEU A 139 3.01 -17.15 0.85
N PHE A 140 3.88 -16.42 1.56
CA PHE A 140 3.45 -15.38 2.50
C PHE A 140 2.72 -14.23 1.78
N ALA A 141 3.23 -13.79 0.63
CA ALA A 141 2.57 -12.79 -0.20
C ALA A 141 1.18 -13.26 -0.67
N ALA A 142 1.06 -14.53 -1.09
CA ALA A 142 -0.23 -15.12 -1.43
C ALA A 142 -1.19 -15.11 -0.24
N ALA A 143 -0.73 -15.51 0.96
CA ALA A 143 -1.52 -15.45 2.19
C ALA A 143 -1.97 -14.03 2.53
N TYR A 144 -1.10 -13.03 2.37
CA TYR A 144 -1.47 -11.61 2.57
C TYR A 144 -2.51 -11.13 1.57
N LEU A 145 -2.35 -11.47 0.29
CA LEU A 145 -3.29 -11.09 -0.76
C LEU A 145 -4.67 -11.70 -0.52
N THR A 146 -4.75 -12.99 -0.17
CA THR A 146 -6.02 -13.66 0.15
C THR A 146 -6.61 -13.21 1.49
N HIS A 147 -5.77 -12.84 2.46
CA HIS A 147 -6.20 -12.23 3.72
C HIS A 147 -6.94 -10.90 3.50
N THR A 148 -6.43 -10.08 2.56
CA THR A 148 -6.92 -8.72 2.32
C THR A 148 -7.87 -8.57 1.12
N SER A 149 -8.11 -9.64 0.35
CA SER A 149 -8.93 -9.62 -0.89
C SER A 149 -10.36 -9.11 -0.69
N PHE A 150 -10.97 -9.41 0.47
CA PHE A 150 -12.34 -9.02 0.80
C PHE A 150 -12.41 -8.09 2.02
N SER A 151 -11.35 -7.31 2.28
CA SER A 151 -11.31 -6.44 3.46
C SER A 151 -12.38 -5.35 3.37
N HIS A 152 -13.26 -5.27 4.37
CA HIS A 152 -14.29 -4.24 4.43
C HIS A 152 -13.88 -3.04 5.29
N ASP A 153 -13.14 -3.28 6.38
CA ASP A 153 -12.85 -2.23 7.39
C ASP A 153 -11.35 -1.92 7.58
N GLY A 154 -10.48 -2.44 6.70
CA GLY A 154 -9.05 -2.16 6.72
C GLY A 154 -8.71 -0.72 6.31
N GLN A 155 -7.55 -0.21 6.76
CA GLN A 155 -7.03 1.07 6.25
C GLN A 155 -6.67 0.99 4.77
N LEU A 156 -7.42 1.71 3.93
CA LEU A 156 -7.32 1.62 2.47
C LEU A 156 -5.89 1.81 1.92
N PHE A 157 -5.19 2.86 2.36
CA PHE A 157 -3.89 3.23 1.80
C PHE A 157 -2.78 2.21 2.09
N PRO A 158 -2.49 1.82 3.36
CA PRO A 158 -1.47 0.81 3.63
C PRO A 158 -1.85 -0.57 3.08
N VAL A 159 -3.13 -0.96 3.12
CA VAL A 159 -3.59 -2.23 2.54
C VAL A 159 -3.26 -2.28 1.04
N PHE A 160 -3.66 -1.26 0.29
CA PHE A 160 -3.41 -1.17 -1.14
C PHE A 160 -1.91 -1.14 -1.47
N LEU A 161 -1.14 -0.34 -0.74
CA LEU A 161 0.31 -0.22 -0.91
C LEU A 161 1.02 -1.57 -0.72
N LEU A 162 0.64 -2.31 0.33
CA LEU A 162 1.16 -3.64 0.60
C LEU A 162 0.70 -4.66 -0.44
N GLN A 163 -0.57 -4.63 -0.89
CA GLN A 163 -1.07 -5.53 -1.94
C GLN A 163 -0.27 -5.37 -3.24
N VAL A 164 -0.09 -4.12 -3.70
CA VAL A 164 0.71 -3.83 -4.90
C VAL A 164 2.16 -4.28 -4.72
N SER A 165 2.74 -4.05 -3.54
CA SER A 165 4.13 -4.41 -3.26
C SER A 165 4.33 -5.93 -3.25
N PHE A 166 3.50 -6.67 -2.50
CA PHE A 166 3.58 -8.14 -2.42
C PHE A 166 3.28 -8.80 -3.76
N LEU A 167 2.31 -8.30 -4.52
CA LEU A 167 2.02 -8.80 -5.87
C LEU A 167 3.21 -8.58 -6.81
N SER A 168 3.80 -7.39 -6.80
CA SER A 168 4.94 -7.05 -7.66
C SER A 168 6.19 -7.86 -7.31
N LEU A 169 6.49 -8.04 -6.01
CA LEU A 169 7.58 -8.93 -5.56
C LEU A 169 7.33 -10.36 -5.99
N THR A 170 6.10 -10.87 -5.84
CA THR A 170 5.74 -12.23 -6.26
C THR A 170 6.06 -12.48 -7.73
N PHE A 171 5.69 -11.54 -8.60
CA PHE A 171 6.01 -11.63 -10.02
C PHE A 171 7.53 -11.63 -10.29
N LEU A 172 8.30 -10.69 -9.69
CA LEU A 172 9.76 -10.68 -9.85
C LEU A 172 10.40 -11.96 -9.33
N TYR A 173 9.94 -12.49 -8.20
CA TYR A 173 10.42 -13.72 -7.60
C TYR A 173 10.17 -14.93 -8.50
N ILE A 174 8.96 -15.09 -9.04
CA ILE A 174 8.64 -16.16 -9.99
C ILE A 174 9.53 -16.05 -11.23
N ALA A 175 9.67 -14.85 -11.80
CA ALA A 175 10.52 -14.62 -12.97
C ALA A 175 11.98 -15.02 -12.71
N ARG A 176 12.52 -14.64 -11.54
CA ARG A 176 13.91 -14.95 -11.19
C ARG A 176 14.13 -16.42 -10.87
N LEU A 177 13.22 -17.06 -10.14
CA LEU A 177 13.27 -18.50 -9.87
C LEU A 177 13.29 -19.29 -11.18
N LYS A 178 12.42 -18.92 -12.14
CA LYS A 178 12.37 -19.52 -13.47
C LYS A 178 13.69 -19.36 -14.21
N ASP A 179 14.17 -18.12 -14.37
CA ASP A 179 15.40 -17.84 -15.12
C ASP A 179 16.63 -18.50 -14.47
N SER A 180 16.69 -18.48 -13.13
CA SER A 180 17.79 -19.11 -12.41
C SER A 180 17.77 -20.63 -12.51
N LEU A 181 16.58 -21.25 -12.56
CA LEU A 181 16.44 -22.69 -12.76
C LEU A 181 16.85 -23.10 -14.18
N ASP A 182 16.47 -22.34 -15.20
CA ASP A 182 16.93 -22.55 -16.58
C ASP A 182 18.46 -22.42 -16.68
N GLU A 183 19.04 -21.39 -16.07
CA GLU A 183 20.50 -21.16 -16.02
C GLU A 183 21.23 -22.30 -15.30
N PHE A 184 20.69 -22.76 -14.16
CA PHE A 184 21.22 -23.89 -13.40
C PHE A 184 21.21 -25.18 -14.22
N LEU A 185 20.09 -25.53 -14.86
CA LEU A 185 20.00 -26.74 -15.67
C LEU A 185 20.91 -26.72 -16.88
N LYS A 186 21.03 -25.59 -17.56
CA LYS A 186 21.92 -25.44 -18.71
C LYS A 186 23.38 -25.65 -18.29
N ASN A 187 23.81 -25.03 -17.19
CA ASN A 187 25.17 -25.18 -16.68
C ASN A 187 25.48 -26.61 -16.22
N GLN A 188 24.47 -27.37 -15.77
CA GLN A 188 24.61 -28.78 -15.41
C GLN A 188 24.72 -29.70 -16.63
N GLN A 189 24.08 -29.36 -17.76
CA GLN A 189 24.21 -30.11 -19.01
C GLN A 189 25.56 -29.87 -19.70
N GLU A 190 26.13 -28.67 -19.55
CA GLU A 190 27.41 -28.30 -20.18
C GLU A 190 28.65 -28.80 -19.39
N LYS A 191 28.49 -29.20 -18.12
CA LYS A 191 29.59 -29.72 -17.28
C LYS A 191 29.44 -31.22 -17.07
N GLU A 192 30.39 -32.01 -17.56
CA GLU A 192 30.55 -33.41 -17.11
C GLU A 192 31.08 -33.42 -15.68
N ILE A 193 30.17 -33.44 -14.69
CA ILE A 193 30.58 -33.42 -13.28
C ILE A 193 30.85 -34.85 -12.79
N THR A 194 32.13 -35.16 -12.59
CA THR A 194 32.57 -36.38 -11.90
C THR A 194 32.75 -36.09 -10.41
N TYR A 195 31.84 -36.60 -9.57
CA TYR A 195 32.02 -36.54 -8.11
C TYR A 195 32.72 -37.80 -7.62
N SER A 196 33.78 -37.65 -6.82
CA SER A 196 34.46 -38.79 -6.17
C SER A 196 33.69 -39.34 -4.97
N ASN A 197 32.93 -38.49 -4.26
CA ASN A 197 32.19 -38.87 -3.06
C ASN A 197 30.80 -39.43 -3.38
N LYS A 198 30.50 -40.63 -2.86
CA LYS A 198 29.19 -41.32 -3.02
C LYS A 198 28.00 -40.47 -2.55
N LEU A 199 28.18 -39.68 -1.49
CA LEU A 199 27.13 -38.85 -0.90
C LEU A 199 26.82 -37.64 -1.79
N LEU A 200 27.85 -37.03 -2.40
CA LEU A 200 27.69 -35.97 -3.40
C LEU A 200 27.04 -36.51 -4.69
N LEU A 201 27.41 -37.71 -5.13
CA LEU A 201 26.77 -38.42 -6.24
C LEU A 201 25.29 -38.69 -5.99
N PHE A 202 24.91 -39.06 -4.75
CA PHE A 202 23.51 -39.24 -4.36
C PHE A 202 22.73 -37.91 -4.49
N PHE A 203 23.21 -36.83 -3.87
CA PHE A 203 22.55 -35.52 -3.97
C PHE A 203 22.47 -35.02 -5.41
N PHE A 204 23.54 -35.20 -6.19
CA PHE A 204 23.55 -34.88 -7.61
C PHE A 204 22.44 -35.61 -8.36
N ARG A 205 22.29 -36.93 -8.16
CA ARG A 205 21.24 -37.75 -8.81
C ARG A 205 19.81 -37.36 -8.41
N VAL A 206 19.64 -36.86 -7.18
CA VAL A 206 18.37 -36.29 -6.70
C VAL A 206 18.09 -34.93 -7.37
N THR A 207 19.13 -34.17 -7.72
CA THR A 207 19.08 -32.78 -8.21
C THR A 207 19.07 -32.68 -9.75
N GLN A 208 19.53 -33.71 -10.47
CA GLN A 208 19.90 -33.66 -11.89
C GLN A 208 18.74 -33.42 -12.90
N HIS A 209 17.48 -33.40 -12.47
CA HIS A 209 16.33 -33.25 -13.37
C HIS A 209 15.44 -32.08 -12.96
N TYR A 210 14.98 -31.29 -13.94
CA TYR A 210 14.01 -30.19 -13.76
C TYR A 210 12.82 -30.62 -12.90
N GLN A 211 12.32 -31.82 -13.16
CA GLN A 211 11.15 -32.39 -12.48
C GLN A 211 11.40 -32.71 -10.99
N LYS A 212 12.65 -32.83 -10.56
CA LYS A 212 13.02 -33.13 -9.17
C LYS A 212 13.32 -31.87 -8.35
N MET A 213 13.62 -30.73 -8.97
CA MET A 213 13.88 -29.45 -8.28
C MET A 213 12.72 -28.97 -7.42
N PRO A 214 11.45 -28.95 -7.91
CA PRO A 214 10.32 -28.60 -7.06
C PRO A 214 10.17 -29.48 -5.82
N ARG A 215 10.49 -30.79 -5.92
CA ARG A 215 10.45 -31.71 -4.78
C ARG A 215 11.51 -31.35 -3.74
N LEU A 216 12.72 -30.99 -4.17
CA LEU A 216 13.78 -30.55 -3.26
C LEU A 216 13.39 -29.26 -2.53
N TRP A 217 12.81 -28.29 -3.23
CA TRP A 217 12.28 -27.09 -2.60
C TRP A 217 11.17 -27.40 -1.60
N ALA A 218 10.23 -28.29 -1.93
CA ALA A 218 9.18 -28.71 -1.01
C ALA A 218 9.74 -29.37 0.27
N ILE A 219 10.75 -30.23 0.15
CA ILE A 219 11.39 -30.90 1.30
C ILE A 219 12.15 -29.88 2.17
N THR A 220 12.84 -28.92 1.55
CA THR A 220 13.65 -27.93 2.28
C THR A 220 12.85 -26.76 2.86
N LEU A 221 11.60 -26.58 2.41
CA LEU A 221 10.71 -25.49 2.84
C LEU A 221 10.53 -25.47 4.36
N PHE A 222 10.15 -26.61 4.95
CA PHE A 222 9.85 -26.69 6.37
C PHE A 222 11.09 -26.55 7.27
N PRO A 223 12.24 -27.22 7.00
CA PRO A 223 13.47 -27.01 7.76
C PRO A 223 13.96 -25.55 7.74
N VAL A 224 13.94 -24.89 6.57
CA VAL A 224 14.38 -23.50 6.44
C VAL A 224 13.45 -22.57 7.24
N LEU A 225 12.15 -22.78 7.16
CA LEU A 225 11.17 -22.01 7.94
C LEU A 225 11.38 -22.18 9.45
N ILE A 226 11.65 -23.40 9.93
CA ILE A 226 11.98 -23.66 11.34
C ILE A 226 13.24 -22.89 11.76
N ILE A 227 14.30 -22.92 10.96
CA ILE A 227 15.55 -22.20 11.30
C ILE A 227 15.28 -20.70 11.43
N ILE A 228 14.56 -20.10 10.48
CA ILE A 228 14.17 -18.69 10.55
C ILE A 228 13.35 -18.42 11.82
N GLN A 229 12.38 -19.27 12.12
CA GLN A 229 11.53 -19.14 13.30
C GLN A 229 12.32 -19.26 14.61
N LEU A 230 13.25 -20.20 14.71
CA LEU A 230 14.11 -20.37 15.89
C LEU A 230 14.98 -19.14 16.12
N ILE A 231 15.57 -18.58 15.05
CA ILE A 231 16.35 -17.34 15.14
C ILE A 231 15.46 -16.21 15.66
N LEU A 232 14.25 -16.03 15.11
CA LEU A 232 13.31 -15.00 15.56
C LEU A 232 12.91 -15.19 17.03
N VAL A 233 12.73 -16.42 17.49
CA VAL A 233 12.45 -16.74 18.90
C VAL A 233 13.60 -16.33 19.81
N LEU A 234 14.86 -16.54 19.39
CA LEU A 234 16.03 -16.05 20.13
C LEU A 234 16.06 -14.52 20.26
N PHE A 235 15.46 -13.79 19.31
CA PHE A 235 15.25 -12.34 19.37
C PHE A 235 13.93 -11.93 20.06
N GLY A 236 13.25 -12.85 20.74
CA GLY A 236 12.07 -12.58 21.56
C GLY A 236 10.73 -12.61 20.81
N GLN A 237 10.69 -13.07 19.56
CA GLN A 237 9.42 -13.30 18.84
C GLN A 237 8.77 -14.61 19.29
N ARG A 238 7.45 -14.73 19.09
CA ARG A 238 6.73 -15.97 19.38
C ARG A 238 6.95 -17.02 18.27
N PRO A 239 6.95 -18.33 18.59
CA PRO A 239 7.11 -19.40 17.60
C PRO A 239 5.99 -19.48 16.56
N ASP A 240 4.83 -18.88 16.83
CA ASP A 240 3.63 -18.87 15.98
C ASP A 240 3.36 -17.49 15.35
N SER A 241 4.34 -16.58 15.37
CA SER A 241 4.21 -15.19 14.87
C SER A 241 3.77 -15.13 13.39
N PHE A 242 4.25 -16.03 12.52
CA PHE A 242 3.87 -16.07 11.10
C PHE A 242 2.37 -16.36 10.87
N ILE A 243 1.71 -16.99 11.84
CA ILE A 243 0.28 -17.30 11.76
C ILE A 243 -0.51 -16.20 12.47
N ARG A 244 -0.10 -15.85 13.70
CA ARG A 244 -0.78 -14.84 14.52
C ARG A 244 -0.83 -13.47 13.87
N VAL A 245 0.17 -13.11 13.06
CA VAL A 245 0.17 -11.83 12.33
C VAL A 245 -1.08 -11.63 11.47
N PHE A 246 -1.71 -12.71 11.00
CA PHE A 246 -2.98 -12.66 10.27
C PHE A 246 -4.19 -12.88 11.19
N LEU A 247 -4.09 -13.75 12.19
CA LEU A 247 -5.24 -14.11 13.05
C LEU A 247 -5.59 -13.01 14.06
N GLU A 248 -4.59 -12.33 14.61
CA GLU A 248 -4.73 -11.22 15.58
C GLU A 248 -5.04 -9.89 14.89
N THR A 249 -5.95 -9.95 13.92
CA THR A 249 -6.50 -8.81 13.19
C THR A 249 -8.03 -8.85 13.30
N SER A 250 -8.69 -7.77 12.86
CA SER A 250 -10.16 -7.69 12.78
C SER A 250 -10.60 -7.30 11.36
N SER A 251 -11.75 -7.80 10.90
CA SER A 251 -12.41 -7.51 9.60
C SER A 251 -11.76 -8.05 8.31
N PHE A 252 -10.69 -8.83 8.42
CA PHE A 252 -10.04 -9.49 7.28
C PHE A 252 -10.41 -10.96 7.18
N ASN A 253 -10.06 -11.60 6.06
CA ASN A 253 -10.52 -12.96 5.73
C ASN A 253 -10.05 -14.03 6.74
N TYR A 254 -8.89 -13.82 7.38
CA TYR A 254 -8.34 -14.75 8.39
C TYR A 254 -8.42 -14.21 9.82
N SER A 255 -9.04 -13.05 10.03
CA SER A 255 -9.18 -12.45 11.35
C SER A 255 -9.97 -13.35 12.30
N VAL A 256 -9.48 -13.50 13.53
CA VAL A 256 -10.18 -14.24 14.60
C VAL A 256 -10.75 -13.29 15.64
N ILE A 257 -10.19 -12.09 15.79
CA ILE A 257 -10.65 -11.12 16.78
C ILE A 257 -11.87 -10.37 16.21
N PRO A 258 -13.06 -10.53 16.80
CA PRO A 258 -14.27 -9.88 16.30
C PRO A 258 -14.18 -8.37 16.48
N ALA A 259 -14.62 -7.63 15.45
CA ALA A 259 -14.75 -6.18 15.55
C ALA A 259 -15.92 -5.83 16.51
N PRO A 260 -15.69 -5.05 17.58
CA PRO A 260 -16.77 -4.61 18.45
C PRO A 260 -17.67 -3.58 17.73
N LYS A 261 -18.78 -3.22 18.36
CA LYS A 261 -19.71 -2.21 17.81
C LYS A 261 -18.98 -0.87 17.60
N PRO A 262 -19.17 -0.21 16.44
CA PRO A 262 -18.51 1.06 16.18
C PRO A 262 -18.93 2.18 17.14
N GLU A 263 -17.98 3.04 17.50
CA GLU A 263 -18.20 4.30 18.19
C GLU A 263 -18.68 5.39 17.22
N ILE A 264 -19.81 6.01 17.52
CA ILE A 264 -20.33 7.12 16.74
C ILE A 264 -19.62 8.41 17.16
N VAL A 265 -18.95 9.07 16.20
CA VAL A 265 -18.26 10.33 16.39
C VAL A 265 -19.08 11.45 15.76
N LYS A 266 -19.32 12.52 16.54
CA LYS A 266 -20.04 13.71 16.07
C LYS A 266 -19.35 14.35 14.87
N GLY A 267 -20.14 14.73 13.87
CA GLY A 267 -19.69 15.43 12.65
C GLY A 267 -19.89 14.62 11.37
N ASP A 268 -19.40 15.18 10.26
CA ASP A 268 -19.70 14.73 8.91
C ASP A 268 -18.46 14.38 8.09
N GLY A 269 -17.35 14.01 8.74
CA GLY A 269 -16.10 13.63 8.08
C GLY A 269 -15.55 14.66 7.08
N HIS A 270 -16.05 15.90 7.05
CA HIS A 270 -15.59 16.89 6.10
C HIS A 270 -14.40 17.64 6.70
N TYR A 271 -13.22 17.51 6.09
CA TYR A 271 -11.98 17.97 6.71
C TYR A 271 -12.01 19.45 7.11
N LEU A 272 -12.61 20.35 6.31
CA LEU A 272 -12.76 21.76 6.67
C LEU A 272 -13.76 21.99 7.83
N CYS A 273 -14.79 21.15 7.95
CA CYS A 273 -15.69 21.18 9.11
C CYS A 273 -14.95 20.67 10.35
N THR A 274 -14.16 19.59 10.21
CA THR A 274 -13.31 19.04 11.27
C THR A 274 -12.27 20.05 11.74
N VAL A 275 -11.62 20.78 10.82
CA VAL A 275 -10.67 21.86 11.12
C VAL A 275 -11.37 23.00 11.86
N SER A 276 -12.55 23.42 11.39
CA SER A 276 -13.35 24.47 12.03
C SER A 276 -13.77 24.11 13.46
N ALA A 277 -14.07 22.83 13.71
CA ALA A 277 -14.51 22.33 15.01
C ALA A 277 -13.36 22.02 15.98
N ARG A 278 -12.23 21.49 15.50
CA ARG A 278 -11.12 20.97 16.33
C ARG A 278 -9.91 21.89 16.45
N GLY A 279 -9.66 22.77 15.48
CA GLY A 279 -8.48 23.64 15.49
C GLY A 279 -8.48 24.64 16.64
N HIS A 280 -7.33 25.26 16.92
CA HIS A 280 -7.26 26.26 17.97
C HIS A 280 -8.11 27.48 17.61
N LYS A 281 -9.06 27.84 18.47
CA LYS A 281 -10.05 28.92 18.22
C LYS A 281 -9.41 30.24 17.78
N LYS A 282 -8.25 30.59 18.34
CA LYS A 282 -7.50 31.81 17.96
C LYS A 282 -6.98 31.78 16.51
N LEU A 283 -6.71 30.59 15.97
CA LEU A 283 -6.19 30.38 14.63
C LEU A 283 -7.32 30.16 13.61
N VAL A 284 -8.17 29.15 13.85
CA VAL A 284 -9.20 28.74 12.87
C VAL A 284 -10.42 29.66 12.83
N LYS A 285 -10.56 30.55 13.81
CA LYS A 285 -11.55 31.65 13.89
C LYS A 285 -12.95 31.20 13.42
N PRO A 286 -13.63 30.33 14.18
CA PRO A 286 -15.01 29.94 13.87
C PRO A 286 -15.90 31.19 13.89
N VAL A 287 -16.78 31.32 12.90
CA VAL A 287 -17.61 32.52 12.67
C VAL A 287 -19.01 32.32 13.23
N ARG A 288 -19.68 31.23 12.83
CA ARG A 288 -21.04 30.91 13.26
C ARG A 288 -21.33 29.42 13.19
N SER A 289 -22.47 29.00 13.72
CA SER A 289 -23.02 27.69 13.41
C SER A 289 -23.76 27.72 12.07
N GLY A 290 -23.66 26.65 11.29
CA GLY A 290 -24.43 26.43 10.07
C GLY A 290 -25.15 25.09 10.09
N ILE A 291 -26.05 24.86 9.14
CA ILE A 291 -26.77 23.59 8.99
C ILE A 291 -26.28 22.88 7.73
N ARG A 292 -25.90 21.62 7.86
CA ARG A 292 -25.55 20.75 6.74
C ARG A 292 -26.12 19.36 6.98
N LYS A 293 -26.84 18.80 6.00
CA LYS A 293 -27.53 17.50 6.14
C LYS A 293 -28.27 17.38 7.48
N GLU A 294 -29.06 18.41 7.80
CA GLU A 294 -29.89 18.48 9.02
C GLU A 294 -29.16 18.55 10.37
N SER A 295 -27.82 18.63 10.42
CA SER A 295 -27.10 18.84 11.68
C SER A 295 -26.29 20.12 11.73
N ARG A 296 -26.07 20.59 12.97
CA ARG A 296 -25.40 21.85 13.27
C ARG A 296 -23.88 21.68 13.19
N ILE A 297 -23.24 22.40 12.28
CA ILE A 297 -21.78 22.40 12.08
C ILE A 297 -21.17 23.72 12.55
N THR A 298 -19.91 23.68 13.01
CA THR A 298 -19.14 24.90 13.28
C THR A 298 -18.50 25.36 11.98
N VAL A 299 -18.77 26.61 11.58
CA VAL A 299 -18.36 27.15 10.29
C VAL A 299 -17.33 28.24 10.50
N ASN A 300 -16.21 28.14 9.78
CA ASN A 300 -15.24 29.23 9.65
C ASN A 300 -15.27 29.84 8.23
N ARG A 301 -14.57 30.96 8.04
CA ARG A 301 -14.55 31.66 6.74
C ARG A 301 -13.97 30.80 5.61
N GLN A 302 -12.96 29.98 5.91
CA GLN A 302 -12.34 29.08 4.92
C GLN A 302 -13.35 28.07 4.34
N LEU A 303 -14.20 27.49 5.20
CA LEU A 303 -15.28 26.61 4.78
C LEU A 303 -16.34 27.33 3.93
N LEU A 304 -16.71 28.57 4.29
CA LEU A 304 -17.67 29.38 3.52
C LEU A 304 -17.15 29.66 2.11
N ILE A 305 -15.88 30.05 1.97
CA ILE A 305 -15.24 30.34 0.69
C ILE A 305 -15.19 29.09 -0.19
N ALA A 306 -14.76 27.96 0.37
CA ALA A 306 -14.67 26.71 -0.37
C ALA A 306 -16.03 26.28 -0.95
N ASN A 307 -17.11 26.39 -0.16
CA ASN A 307 -18.46 26.06 -0.65
C ASN A 307 -19.00 27.08 -1.64
N ALA A 308 -18.68 28.37 -1.48
CA ALA A 308 -19.09 29.40 -2.43
C ALA A 308 -18.42 29.19 -3.80
N PHE A 309 -17.14 28.82 -3.80
CA PHE A 309 -16.40 28.45 -5.00
C PHE A 309 -16.97 27.18 -5.65
N GLU A 310 -17.26 26.14 -4.86
CA GLU A 310 -17.91 24.92 -5.35
C GLU A 310 -19.25 25.25 -6.03
N ASN A 311 -20.05 26.14 -5.44
CA ASN A 311 -21.32 26.57 -6.01
C ASN A 311 -21.18 27.36 -7.32
N ILE A 312 -20.11 28.13 -7.52
CA ILE A 312 -19.78 28.73 -8.82
C ILE A 312 -19.42 27.64 -9.83
N MET A 313 -18.57 26.67 -9.44
CA MET A 313 -18.20 25.58 -10.35
C MET A 313 -19.42 24.77 -10.80
N GLU A 314 -20.36 24.50 -9.89
CA GLU A 314 -21.61 23.82 -10.19
C GLU A 314 -22.44 24.60 -11.23
N GLN A 315 -22.51 25.93 -11.11
CA GLN A 315 -23.26 26.78 -12.03
C GLN A 315 -22.62 26.88 -13.42
N TYR A 316 -21.30 27.11 -13.49
CA TYR A 316 -20.63 27.43 -14.75
C TYR A 316 -20.01 26.21 -15.44
N ILE A 317 -19.60 25.17 -14.70
CA ILE A 317 -18.87 24.02 -15.25
C ILE A 317 -19.32 22.70 -14.60
N PRO A 318 -20.61 22.31 -14.72
CA PRO A 318 -21.20 21.18 -13.98
C PRO A 318 -20.53 19.83 -14.26
N LYS A 319 -20.09 19.58 -15.50
CA LYS A 319 -19.39 18.34 -15.87
C LYS A 319 -18.05 18.19 -15.16
N SER A 320 -17.23 19.25 -15.17
CA SER A 320 -15.92 19.25 -14.50
C SER A 320 -16.09 19.29 -12.97
N HIS A 321 -17.11 19.99 -12.47
CA HIS A 321 -17.47 19.98 -11.06
C HIS A 321 -17.75 18.55 -10.58
N LYS A 322 -18.53 17.75 -11.32
CA LYS A 322 -18.79 16.36 -10.96
C LYS A 322 -17.53 15.51 -10.86
N ILE A 323 -16.57 15.66 -11.78
CA ILE A 323 -15.30 14.94 -11.75
C ILE A 323 -14.46 15.32 -10.53
N ILE A 324 -14.34 16.63 -10.25
CA ILE A 324 -13.59 17.15 -9.11
C ILE A 324 -14.25 16.73 -7.79
N ARG A 325 -15.59 16.70 -7.75
CA ARG A 325 -16.38 16.21 -6.62
C ARG A 325 -16.11 14.74 -6.35
N THR A 326 -16.12 13.89 -7.39
CA THR A 326 -15.78 12.46 -7.24
C THR A 326 -14.34 12.27 -6.75
N PHE A 327 -13.38 13.04 -7.27
CA PHE A 327 -12.00 12.99 -6.78
C PHE A 327 -11.91 13.44 -5.31
N TYR A 328 -12.62 14.50 -4.93
CA TYR A 328 -12.68 15.00 -3.57
C TYR A 328 -13.30 13.98 -2.60
N ASP A 329 -14.43 13.38 -2.95
CA ASP A 329 -15.11 12.39 -2.12
C ASP A 329 -14.24 11.13 -1.96
N ASN A 330 -13.46 10.74 -2.98
CA ASN A 330 -12.56 9.59 -2.92
C ASN A 330 -11.25 9.83 -2.16
N TYR A 331 -10.66 11.04 -2.22
CA TYR A 331 -9.32 11.32 -1.68
C TYR A 331 -9.26 12.41 -0.61
N GLY A 332 -10.06 13.47 -0.74
CA GLY A 332 -10.09 14.59 0.22
C GLY A 332 -10.85 14.25 1.50
N TYR A 333 -11.94 13.50 1.38
CA TYR A 333 -12.75 13.10 2.52
C TYR A 333 -12.01 12.12 3.47
N PRO A 334 -11.21 11.14 3.00
CA PRO A 334 -10.31 10.37 3.85
C PRO A 334 -9.25 11.18 4.62
N ILE A 335 -8.93 12.42 4.22
CA ILE A 335 -7.95 13.24 4.95
C ILE A 335 -8.51 13.68 6.32
N SER A 336 -9.82 13.94 6.42
CA SER A 336 -10.45 14.33 7.70
C SER A 336 -10.25 13.30 8.80
N LYS A 337 -10.21 12.01 8.42
CA LYS A 337 -9.97 10.84 9.27
C LYS A 337 -8.66 10.96 10.04
N HIS A 338 -7.66 11.59 9.43
CA HIS A 338 -6.33 11.76 9.98
C HIS A 338 -6.20 13.02 10.86
N ILE A 339 -7.21 13.91 10.86
CA ILE A 339 -7.26 15.14 11.67
C ILE A 339 -7.80 14.82 13.08
N ASN A 340 -7.00 14.09 13.85
CA ASN A 340 -7.37 13.61 15.18
C ASN A 340 -6.83 14.46 16.34
N SER A 341 -6.00 15.47 16.06
CA SER A 341 -5.44 16.39 17.06
C SER A 341 -5.59 17.86 16.64
N LYS A 342 -5.57 18.77 17.62
CA LYS A 342 -5.63 20.22 17.37
C LYS A 342 -4.49 20.69 16.45
N TRP A 343 -3.28 20.18 16.67
CA TRP A 343 -2.10 20.49 15.85
C TRP A 343 -2.26 20.06 14.39
N LYS A 344 -2.81 18.86 14.13
CA LYS A 344 -3.09 18.42 12.76
C LYS A 344 -4.19 19.27 12.12
N ALA A 345 -5.20 19.69 12.87
CA ALA A 345 -6.23 20.59 12.38
C ALA A 345 -5.65 21.95 11.97
N ASP A 346 -4.74 22.50 12.75
CA ASP A 346 -4.07 23.76 12.43
C ASP A 346 -3.12 23.63 11.23
N ALA A 347 -2.38 22.53 11.12
CA ALA A 347 -1.51 22.28 9.97
C ALA A 347 -2.32 22.23 8.66
N VAL A 348 -3.46 21.54 8.66
CA VAL A 348 -4.38 21.50 7.52
C VAL A 348 -4.98 22.89 7.24
N TYR A 349 -5.32 23.66 8.28
CA TYR A 349 -5.78 25.04 8.13
C TYR A 349 -4.77 25.91 7.37
N PHE A 350 -3.47 25.83 7.73
CA PHE A 350 -2.40 26.54 7.05
C PHE A 350 -2.20 26.07 5.62
N LEU A 351 -2.19 24.75 5.39
CA LEU A 351 -2.03 24.16 4.05
C LEU A 351 -3.15 24.60 3.10
N MET A 352 -4.35 24.83 3.61
CA MET A 352 -5.49 25.31 2.84
C MET A 352 -5.45 26.81 2.53
N LYS A 353 -4.59 27.62 3.15
CA LYS A 353 -4.57 29.08 2.93
C LYS A 353 -4.23 29.50 1.49
N PRO A 354 -3.23 28.90 0.81
CA PRO A 354 -2.99 29.19 -0.60
C PRO A 354 -4.18 28.85 -1.49
N VAL A 355 -4.88 27.74 -1.17
CA VAL A 355 -6.06 27.28 -1.92
C VAL A 355 -7.26 28.21 -1.68
N GLU A 356 -7.46 28.64 -0.43
CA GLU A 356 -8.46 29.64 -0.05
C GLU A 356 -8.27 30.95 -0.83
N LEU A 357 -7.03 31.41 -0.98
CA LEU A 357 -6.73 32.62 -1.76
C LEU A 357 -7.07 32.45 -3.24
N PHE A 358 -6.76 31.29 -3.82
CA PHE A 358 -7.15 30.97 -5.19
C PHE A 358 -8.69 30.95 -5.36
N PHE A 359 -9.42 30.33 -4.44
CA PHE A 359 -10.88 30.35 -4.46
C PHE A 359 -11.45 31.76 -4.36
N LEU A 360 -10.89 32.60 -3.48
CA LEU A 360 -11.27 34.02 -3.39
C LEU A 360 -10.99 34.77 -4.70
N LEU A 361 -9.82 34.57 -5.31
CA LEU A 361 -9.48 35.19 -6.59
C LEU A 361 -10.55 34.87 -7.64
N VAL A 362 -10.93 33.59 -7.76
CA VAL A 362 -11.98 33.18 -8.72
C VAL A 362 -13.35 33.78 -8.36
N LEU A 363 -13.74 33.76 -7.08
CA LEU A 363 -14.99 34.35 -6.62
C LEU A 363 -15.08 35.84 -6.98
N TYR A 364 -14.00 36.59 -6.75
CA TYR A 364 -13.93 38.03 -7.01
C TYR A 364 -13.78 38.40 -8.49
N THR A 365 -13.38 37.46 -9.35
CA THR A 365 -13.34 37.70 -10.80
C THR A 365 -14.64 37.33 -11.50
N VAL A 366 -15.38 36.32 -10.99
CA VAL A 366 -16.57 35.78 -11.66
C VAL A 366 -17.87 36.34 -11.09
N ASP A 367 -17.94 36.57 -9.78
CA ASP A 367 -19.18 37.01 -9.11
C ASP A 367 -19.25 38.53 -8.95
N ARG A 368 -20.43 39.11 -9.17
CA ARG A 368 -20.70 40.54 -8.94
C ARG A 368 -20.77 40.89 -7.44
N LYS A 369 -21.17 39.94 -6.59
CA LYS A 369 -21.29 40.14 -5.12
C LYS A 369 -20.67 38.96 -4.37
N PRO A 370 -19.34 38.76 -4.46
CA PRO A 370 -18.66 37.56 -3.95
C PRO A 370 -18.84 37.38 -2.44
N GLU A 371 -18.72 38.45 -1.64
CA GLU A 371 -18.87 38.36 -0.18
C GLU A 371 -20.29 37.99 0.24
N ASN A 372 -21.32 38.43 -0.50
CA ASN A 372 -22.70 38.01 -0.22
C ASN A 372 -22.88 36.51 -0.49
N ARG A 373 -22.32 35.99 -1.59
CA ARG A 373 -22.37 34.55 -1.89
C ARG A 373 -21.64 33.71 -0.84
N ILE A 374 -20.49 34.17 -0.35
CA ILE A 374 -19.73 33.54 0.75
C ILE A 374 -20.57 33.56 2.02
N HIS A 375 -21.14 34.70 2.39
CA HIS A 375 -21.93 34.86 3.60
C HIS A 375 -23.25 34.08 3.59
N MET A 376 -23.80 33.76 2.42
CA MET A 376 -25.01 32.94 2.30
C MET A 376 -24.75 31.44 2.54
N GLN A 377 -23.50 30.96 2.46
CA GLN A 377 -23.20 29.54 2.66
C GLN A 377 -23.53 29.10 4.09
N TYR A 378 -24.28 28.01 4.22
CA TYR A 378 -24.77 27.47 5.50
C TYR A 378 -25.53 28.48 6.38
N SER A 379 -26.10 29.53 5.79
CA SER A 379 -27.10 30.38 6.42
C SER A 379 -28.48 29.73 6.29
N GLU A 380 -29.36 29.93 7.27
CA GLU A 380 -30.79 29.56 7.18
C GLU A 380 -31.50 30.22 5.99
N LEU A 381 -30.94 31.34 5.48
CA LEU A 381 -31.41 32.05 4.29
C LEU A 381 -31.24 31.26 2.98
N ARG A 382 -30.37 30.24 2.91
CA ARG A 382 -30.16 29.44 1.68
C ARG A 382 -31.38 28.57 1.35
N THR A 383 -32.20 28.25 2.33
CA THR A 383 -33.42 27.44 2.17
C THR A 383 -34.55 28.19 1.42
N GLY A 384 -34.47 29.52 1.33
CA GLY A 384 -35.51 30.37 0.73
C GLY A 384 -35.26 30.86 -0.70
N THR A 385 -34.10 30.57 -1.31
CA THR A 385 -33.76 31.05 -2.66
C THR A 385 -33.18 29.91 -3.50
N ARG A 386 -34.07 29.10 -4.10
CA ARG A 386 -33.79 28.42 -5.36
C ARG A 386 -34.29 29.36 -6.47
N PHE A 387 -33.35 29.97 -7.19
CA PHE A 387 -33.58 30.55 -8.51
C PHE A 387 -32.85 29.68 -9.52
#